data_AF-A0A2S9FYA9-F1
#
_entry.id   AF-A0A2S9FYA9-F1
#
_cell.length_a   1.000
_cell.length_b   1.000
_cell.length_c   1.000
_cell.angle_alpha   90.00
_cell.angle_beta   90.00
_cell.angle_gamma   90.00
#
_symmetry.space_group_name_H-M   'P 1'
#
loop_
_entity.id
_entity.type
_entity.pdbx_description
1 polymer ?
#
loop_
_entity_poly.entity_id
_entity_poly.type
_entity_poly.pdbx_seq_one_letter_code
_entity_poly.pdbx_strand_id
1 'polypeptide(L)' 'MPHVSRRTVLKGAVGLSALSLVGWTNSPIPSDPFTPGVASGDPTPDGVVLWTRLAPRPLADDGLGGMPARVVDVEWEV' A
#
# COMPACT_ATOMS: atom_id res chain seq x y z
N MET A 1 -3.85 37.18 -36.40
CA MET A 1 -4.07 36.04 -35.47
C MET A 1 -3.11 34.93 -35.88
N PRO A 2 -2.06 34.57 -35.10
CA PRO A 2 -1.19 33.47 -35.48
C PRO A 2 -1.96 32.15 -35.43
N HIS A 3 -1.96 31.39 -36.53
CA HIS A 3 -2.68 30.13 -36.62
C HIS A 3 -1.90 29.02 -35.91
N VAL A 4 -2.45 28.55 -34.79
CA VAL A 4 -1.91 27.39 -34.06
C VAL A 4 -2.17 26.13 -34.89
N SER A 5 -1.11 25.49 -35.37
CA SER A 5 -1.20 24.26 -36.16
C SER A 5 -1.30 23.02 -35.27
N ARG A 6 -2.15 22.06 -35.66
CA ARG A 6 -2.34 20.75 -34.99
C ARG A 6 -1.03 20.01 -34.74
N ARG A 7 -0.05 20.21 -35.61
CA ARG A 7 1.31 19.64 -35.52
C ARG A 7 2.12 20.20 -34.34
N THR A 8 1.86 21.45 -33.95
CA THR A 8 2.47 22.08 -32.76
C THR A 8 1.88 21.49 -31.48
N VAL A 9 0.59 21.17 -31.46
CA VAL A 9 -0.08 20.51 -30.33
C VAL A 9 0.45 19.08 -30.12
N LEU A 10 0.61 18.31 -31.20
CA LEU A 10 1.16 16.95 -31.14
C LEU A 10 2.62 16.88 -30.66
N LYS A 11 3.44 17.90 -30.98
CA LYS A 11 4.81 17.98 -30.45
C LYS A 11 4.88 18.28 -28.95
N GLY A 12 3.86 18.94 -28.38
CA GLY A 12 3.77 19.20 -26.94
C GLY A 12 3.40 17.96 -26.10
N ALA A 13 2.63 17.02 -26.68
CA ALA A 13 2.12 15.84 -25.96
C ALA A 13 3.22 14.81 -25.60
N VAL A 14 4.32 14.75 -26.36
CA VAL A 14 5.43 13.80 -26.12
C VAL A 14 6.27 14.17 -24.88
N GLY A 15 6.23 15.44 -24.44
CA GLY A 15 6.95 15.90 -23.25
C GLY A 15 6.34 15.45 -21.92
N LEU A 16 5.08 14.96 -21.91
CA LEU A 16 4.36 14.62 -20.69
C LEU A 16 4.38 13.12 -20.34
N SER A 17 4.81 12.26 -21.25
CA SER A 17 4.88 10.80 -21.03
C SER A 17 6.00 10.34 -20.08
N ALA A 18 6.95 11.22 -19.73
CA ALA A 18 8.07 10.88 -18.85
C ALA A 18 7.74 10.95 -17.34
N LEU A 19 6.59 11.54 -16.96
CA LEU A 19 6.16 11.64 -15.55
C LEU A 19 5.61 10.33 -14.97
N SER A 20 5.33 9.32 -15.81
CA SER A 20 4.84 8.01 -15.36
C SER A 20 5.91 7.15 -14.69
N LEU A 21 7.16 7.62 -14.61
CA LEU A 21 8.28 6.92 -13.97
C LEU A 21 8.47 7.30 -12.49
N VAL A 22 7.53 8.04 -11.87
CA VAL A 22 7.50 8.19 -10.41
C VAL A 22 7.22 6.80 -9.83
N GLY A 23 8.31 6.13 -9.49
CA GLY A 23 8.38 4.70 -9.23
C GLY A 23 7.48 4.26 -8.09
N TRP A 24 7.14 2.97 -8.12
CA TRP A 24 6.53 2.29 -7.00
C TRP A 24 7.41 2.49 -5.77
N THR A 25 6.96 3.30 -4.83
CA THR A 25 7.68 3.52 -3.58
C THR A 25 7.53 2.25 -2.75
N ASN A 26 8.58 1.41 -2.73
CA ASN A 26 8.61 0.25 -1.84
C ASN A 26 8.91 0.72 -0.41
N SER A 27 7.94 1.37 0.22
CA SER A 27 8.07 1.87 1.58
C SER A 27 8.30 0.68 2.52
N PRO A 28 9.37 0.64 3.33
CA PRO A 28 9.67 -0.52 4.17
C PRO A 28 8.53 -0.80 5.17
N ILE A 29 8.34 -2.07 5.51
CA ILE A 29 7.46 -2.44 6.63
C ILE A 29 8.18 -2.02 7.92
N PRO A 30 7.50 -1.33 8.87
CA PRO A 30 8.11 -0.95 10.14
C PRO A 30 8.54 -2.18 10.97
N SER A 31 9.52 -1.98 11.87
CA SER A 31 10.24 -3.08 12.55
C SER A 31 9.38 -3.98 13.44
N ASP A 32 8.32 -3.44 14.04
CA ASP A 32 7.33 -4.21 14.78
C ASP A 32 5.93 -3.86 14.25
N PRO A 33 5.39 -4.65 13.31
CA PRO A 33 4.05 -4.41 12.78
C PRO A 33 2.94 -4.99 13.66
N PHE A 34 3.27 -5.80 14.68
CA PHE A 34 2.30 -6.54 15.48
C PHE A 34 2.00 -5.87 16.82
N THR A 35 2.15 -4.54 16.92
CA THR A 35 1.92 -3.81 18.17
C THR A 35 0.52 -4.01 18.78
N PRO A 36 -0.58 -4.27 18.03
CA PRO A 36 -1.87 -4.63 18.64
C PRO A 36 -1.91 -6.05 19.25
N GLY A 37 -0.88 -6.87 18.99
CA GLY A 37 -0.76 -8.25 19.41
C GLY A 37 -1.33 -9.27 18.42
N VAL A 38 -1.44 -10.50 18.93
CA VAL A 38 -1.98 -11.67 18.23
C VAL A 38 -3.08 -12.25 19.12
N ALA A 39 -4.14 -12.77 18.51
CA ALA A 39 -5.25 -13.41 19.21
C ALA A 39 -5.65 -14.71 18.52
N SER A 40 -6.37 -15.56 19.26
CA SER A 40 -7.03 -16.76 18.74
C SER A 40 -8.48 -16.83 19.23
N GLY A 41 -9.38 -17.43 18.45
CA GLY A 41 -10.80 -17.52 18.80
C GLY A 41 -11.60 -18.50 17.95
N ASP A 42 -12.91 -18.56 18.17
CA ASP A 42 -13.87 -19.44 17.48
C ASP A 42 -13.40 -20.91 17.35
N PRO A 43 -13.12 -21.59 18.48
CA PRO A 43 -12.62 -22.96 18.45
C PRO A 43 -13.67 -23.95 17.96
N THR A 44 -13.19 -24.94 17.21
CA THR A 44 -13.88 -26.17 16.82
C THR A 44 -13.06 -27.37 17.34
N PRO A 45 -13.59 -28.62 17.31
CA PRO A 45 -12.80 -29.78 17.74
C PRO A 45 -11.45 -29.93 17.02
N ASP A 46 -11.35 -29.43 15.79
CA ASP A 46 -10.21 -29.66 14.90
C ASP A 46 -9.49 -28.36 14.50
N GLY A 47 -9.83 -27.22 15.10
CA GLY A 47 -9.25 -25.95 14.66
C GLY A 47 -9.66 -24.72 15.46
N VAL A 48 -8.97 -23.62 15.16
CA VAL A 48 -9.16 -22.30 15.78
C VAL A 48 -8.88 -21.21 14.74
N VAL A 49 -9.48 -20.04 14.89
CA VAL A 49 -9.13 -18.85 14.11
C VAL A 49 -7.91 -18.18 14.73
N LEU A 50 -6.88 -17.90 13.93
CA LEU A 50 -5.78 -17.01 14.29
C LEU A 50 -6.05 -15.61 13.74
N TRP A 51 -5.82 -14.58 14.54
CA TRP A 51 -6.05 -13.19 14.16
C TRP A 51 -4.90 -12.29 14.58
N THR A 52 -4.52 -11.38 13.68
CA THR A 52 -3.64 -10.24 13.98
C THR A 52 -3.97 -9.06 13.06
N ARG A 53 -3.48 -7.89 13.41
CA ARG A 53 -3.52 -6.68 12.59
C ARG A 53 -2.13 -6.06 12.50
N LEU A 54 -1.65 -5.84 11.28
CA LEU A 54 -0.44 -5.07 11.03
C LEU A 54 -0.74 -3.59 11.25
N ALA A 55 -0.30 -3.03 12.37
CA ALA A 55 -0.51 -1.62 12.69
C ALA A 55 0.58 -1.06 13.61
N PRO A 56 1.82 -0.84 13.11
CA PRO A 56 2.92 -0.25 13.88
C PRO A 56 2.58 1.07 14.59
N ARG A 57 1.61 1.82 14.04
CA ARG A 57 1.02 3.02 14.64
C ARG A 57 -0.50 2.88 14.64
N PRO A 58 -1.12 2.19 15.63
CA PRO A 58 -2.55 1.85 15.61
C PRO A 58 -3.50 3.04 15.48
N LEU A 59 -3.06 4.21 15.94
CA LEU A 59 -3.81 5.47 15.94
C LEU A 59 -3.37 6.43 14.82
N ALA A 60 -2.70 5.94 13.78
CA ALA A 60 -2.34 6.79 12.65
C ALA A 60 -3.60 7.34 11.95
N ASP A 61 -3.61 8.65 11.68
CA ASP A 61 -4.73 9.35 11.03
C ASP A 61 -4.99 8.88 9.59
N ASP A 62 -4.04 8.17 8.99
CA ASP A 62 -4.17 7.55 7.66
C ASP A 62 -5.17 6.38 7.62
N GLY A 63 -5.58 5.86 8.78
CA GLY A 63 -6.45 4.68 8.90
C GLY A 63 -5.78 3.36 8.55
N LEU A 64 -4.54 3.38 8.06
CA LEU A 64 -3.74 2.21 7.68
C LEU A 64 -2.89 1.69 8.84
N GLY A 65 -2.96 2.32 10.01
CA GLY A 65 -2.18 1.90 11.17
C GLY A 65 -0.67 2.12 10.98
N GLY A 66 -0.29 3.06 10.11
CA GLY A 66 1.09 3.31 9.72
C GLY A 66 1.68 2.28 8.74
N MET A 67 0.85 1.45 8.13
CA MET A 67 1.24 0.54 7.05
C MET A 67 1.23 1.24 5.68
N PRO A 68 2.08 0.81 4.74
CA PRO A 68 1.97 1.24 3.35
C PRO A 68 0.66 0.74 2.73
N ALA A 69 0.11 1.51 1.79
CA ALA A 69 -1.12 1.15 1.06
C ALA A 69 -0.86 0.06 -0.01
N ARG A 70 -0.40 -1.12 0.41
CA ARG A 70 -0.20 -2.29 -0.41
C ARG A 70 -0.54 -3.57 0.36
N VAL A 71 -0.78 -4.65 -0.37
CA VAL A 71 -0.91 -5.98 0.23
C VAL A 71 0.45 -6.40 0.79
N VAL A 72 0.43 -7.01 1.97
CA VAL A 72 1.60 -7.56 2.65
C VAL A 72 1.30 -9.01 2.96
N ASP A 73 2.12 -9.92 2.46
CA ASP A 73 2.01 -11.33 2.78
C ASP A 73 2.43 -11.56 4.24
N VAL A 74 1.63 -12.34 4.96
CA VAL A 74 1.87 -12.71 6.36
C VAL A 74 1.94 -14.23 6.43
N GLU A 75 3.14 -14.74 6.67
CA GLU A 75 3.34 -16.15 6.97
C GLU A 75 2.83 -16.46 8.38
N TRP A 76 2.32 -17.68 8.56
CA TRP A 76 1.74 -18.15 9.82
C TRP A 76 2.09 -19.62 10.05
N GLU A 77 2.12 -20.02 11.32
CA GLU A 77 2.42 -21.38 11.78
C GLU A 77 1.50 -21.79 12.94
N VAL A 78 1.32 -23.10 13.15
CA VAL A 78 0.56 -23.74 14.24
C VAL A 78 1.33 -24.96 14.75
#